data_AF-A0A2M9QAY0-F1
#
_entry.id   AF-A0A2M9QAY0-F1
#
_cell.length_a   1.000
_cell.length_b   1.000
_cell.length_c   1.000
_cell.angle_alpha   90.00
_cell.angle_beta   90.00
_cell.angle_gamma   90.00
#
_symmetry.space_group_name_H-M   'P 1'
#
loop_
_entity.id
_entity.type
_entity.pdbx_description
1 polymer ?
#
loop_
_entity_poly.entity_id
_entity_poly.type
_entity_poly.pdbx_seq_one_letter_code
_entity_poly.pdbx_strand_id
1 'polypeptide(L)'
;RLLALPEDVRGFMNDGTLSMGQGRALLGLKNKRRISEVANKVIKQGLNVRQVEMLVHNLNEEVSRETTQPKKKDIFVAAKETQLRDYFGTNVQIRKANNKGKIEIEFYSEDDLERILEILNLQEE
;
A
#
# COMPACT_ATOMS: atom_id res chain seq x y z
N ARG A 1 -12.14 -26.34 13.68
CA ARG A 1 -11.45 -25.04 13.39
C ARG A 1 -11.80 -24.47 12.02
N LEU A 2 -11.95 -25.29 10.96
CA LEU A 2 -12.40 -24.84 9.62
C LEU A 2 -13.89 -24.43 9.56
N LEU A 3 -14.70 -24.90 10.50
CA LEU A 3 -16.12 -24.51 10.67
C LEU A 3 -16.33 -23.01 10.96
N ALA A 4 -15.27 -22.26 11.29
CA ALA A 4 -15.33 -20.82 11.51
C ALA A 4 -15.21 -19.98 10.23
N LEU A 5 -15.03 -20.63 9.08
CA LEU A 5 -14.99 -19.99 7.77
C LEU A 5 -16.42 -19.68 7.27
N PRO A 6 -16.60 -18.57 6.53
CA PRO A 6 -17.84 -18.28 5.82
C PRO A 6 -18.29 -19.44 4.92
N GLU A 7 -19.60 -19.58 4.73
CA GLU A 7 -20.20 -20.59 3.84
C GLU A 7 -19.55 -20.57 2.45
N ASP A 8 -19.32 -19.38 1.88
CA ASP A 8 -18.70 -19.20 0.55
C ASP A 8 -17.33 -19.88 0.45
N VAL A 9 -16.47 -19.72 1.46
CA VAL A 9 -15.11 -20.28 1.46
C VAL A 9 -15.13 -21.79 1.67
N ARG A 10 -16.12 -22.30 2.42
CA ARG A 10 -16.36 -23.74 2.53
C ARG A 10 -16.81 -24.33 1.20
N GLY A 11 -17.63 -23.60 0.43
CA GLY A 11 -17.97 -23.95 -0.96
C GLY A 11 -16.73 -24.11 -1.83
N PHE A 12 -15.85 -23.12 -1.85
CA PHE A 12 -14.62 -23.17 -2.65
C PHE A 12 -13.69 -24.33 -2.29
N MET A 13 -13.65 -24.71 -1.01
CA MET A 13 -12.91 -25.88 -0.55
C MET A 13 -13.55 -27.20 -0.99
N ASN A 14 -14.88 -27.30 -0.95
CA ASN A 14 -15.60 -28.48 -1.42
C ASN A 14 -15.45 -28.67 -2.94
N ASP A 15 -15.43 -27.56 -3.69
CA ASP A 15 -15.24 -27.55 -5.13
C ASP A 15 -13.78 -27.82 -5.55
N GLY A 16 -12.86 -27.96 -4.59
CA GLY A 16 -11.43 -28.19 -4.85
C GLY A 16 -10.66 -26.97 -5.37
N THR A 17 -11.32 -25.83 -5.55
CA THR A 17 -10.69 -24.57 -5.99
C THR A 17 -9.80 -23.95 -4.91
N LEU A 18 -10.05 -24.28 -3.64
CA LEU A 18 -9.25 -23.83 -2.50
C LEU A 18 -8.78 -25.01 -1.67
N SER A 19 -7.47 -25.10 -1.42
CA SER A 19 -6.88 -26.13 -0.58
C SER A 19 -7.16 -25.88 0.91
N MET A 20 -7.23 -26.96 1.71
CA MET A 20 -7.37 -26.86 3.17
C MET A 20 -6.26 -26.01 3.82
N GLY A 21 -5.05 -26.01 3.24
CA GLY A 21 -3.93 -25.17 3.71
C GLY A 21 -4.20 -23.68 3.51
N GLN A 22 -4.76 -23.30 2.35
CA GLN A 22 -5.16 -21.93 2.07
C GLN A 22 -6.33 -21.51 2.97
N GLY A 23 -7.30 -22.39 3.20
CA GLY A 23 -8.42 -22.13 4.13
C GLY A 23 -7.95 -21.88 5.56
N ARG A 24 -6.92 -22.60 6.02
CA ARG A 24 -6.30 -22.38 7.33
C ARG A 24 -5.55 -21.05 7.40
N ALA A 25 -4.87 -20.64 6.33
CA ALA A 25 -4.20 -19.33 6.26
C ALA A 25 -5.22 -18.18 6.31
N LEU A 26 -6.32 -18.28 5.57
CA LEU A 26 -7.40 -17.28 5.55
C LEU A 26 -8.08 -17.08 6.91
N LEU A 27 -8.16 -18.13 7.74
CA LEU A 27 -8.66 -18.02 9.11
C LEU A 27 -7.81 -17.12 10.02
N GLY A 28 -6.54 -16.89 9.66
CA GLY A 28 -5.65 -15.97 10.37
C GLY A 28 -6.03 -14.51 10.20
N LEU A 29 -6.94 -14.17 9.27
CA LEU A 29 -7.37 -12.80 9.01
C LEU A 29 -8.22 -12.26 10.16
N LYS A 30 -7.82 -11.12 10.74
CA LYS A 30 -8.52 -10.47 11.87
C LYS A 30 -9.92 -10.01 11.46
N ASN A 31 -10.08 -9.49 10.24
CA ASN A 31 -11.36 -9.03 9.73
C ASN A 31 -12.08 -10.16 8.98
N LYS A 32 -13.01 -10.83 9.67
CA LYS A 32 -13.76 -11.96 9.11
C LYS A 32 -14.64 -11.61 7.90
N ARG A 33 -15.06 -10.35 7.75
CA ARG A 33 -15.89 -9.91 6.61
C ARG A 33 -15.11 -9.93 5.29
N ARG A 34 -13.79 -9.73 5.35
CA ARG A 34 -12.92 -9.72 4.17
C ARG A 34 -12.47 -11.12 3.74
N ILE A 35 -12.76 -12.16 4.52
CA ILE A 35 -12.32 -13.54 4.23
C ILE A 35 -12.86 -14.00 2.86
N SER A 36 -14.14 -13.75 2.55
CA SER A 36 -14.74 -14.13 1.26
C SER A 36 -14.11 -13.38 0.08
N GLU A 37 -13.84 -12.08 0.22
CA GLU A 37 -13.19 -11.27 -0.82
C GLU A 37 -11.76 -11.76 -1.09
N VAL A 38 -11.00 -12.03 -0.02
CA VAL A 38 -9.62 -12.50 -0.11
C VAL A 38 -9.57 -13.90 -0.70
N ALA A 39 -10.49 -14.80 -0.32
CA ALA A 39 -10.59 -16.13 -0.92
C ALA A 39 -10.79 -16.06 -2.44
N ASN A 40 -11.69 -15.20 -2.91
CA ASN A 40 -11.88 -14.98 -4.35
C ASN A 40 -10.61 -14.47 -5.04
N LYS A 41 -9.87 -13.56 -4.40
CA LYS A 41 -8.60 -13.06 -4.92
C LYS A 41 -7.54 -14.17 -5.00
N VAL A 42 -7.45 -15.02 -3.98
CA VAL A 42 -6.55 -16.19 -3.95
C VAL A 42 -6.83 -17.13 -5.10
N ILE A 43 -8.11 -17.44 -5.34
CA ILE A 43 -8.54 -18.31 -6.45
C ILE A 43 -8.21 -17.66 -7.80
N LYS A 44 -8.57 -16.39 -7.97
CA LYS A 44 -8.33 -15.65 -9.23
C LYS A 44 -6.85 -15.52 -9.58
N GLN A 45 -5.98 -15.41 -8.57
CA GLN A 45 -4.54 -15.24 -8.75
C GLN A 45 -3.75 -16.56 -8.66
N GLY A 46 -4.42 -17.69 -8.35
CA GLY A 46 -3.77 -18.99 -8.22
C GLY A 46 -2.66 -19.03 -7.17
N LEU A 47 -2.86 -18.36 -6.02
CA LEU A 47 -1.80 -18.19 -5.02
C LEU A 47 -1.50 -19.49 -4.27
N ASN A 48 -0.23 -19.77 -3.99
CA ASN A 48 0.18 -20.89 -3.14
C ASN A 48 -0.02 -20.58 -1.65
N VAL A 49 0.05 -21.61 -0.79
CA VAL A 49 -0.19 -21.48 0.66
C VAL A 49 0.68 -20.39 1.30
N ARG A 50 1.98 -20.32 0.96
CA ARG A 50 2.90 -19.30 1.50
C ARG A 50 2.51 -17.88 1.08
N GLN A 51 2.07 -17.72 -0.17
CA GLN A 51 1.59 -16.44 -0.69
C GLN A 51 0.29 -16.02 0.00
N VAL A 52 -0.62 -16.95 0.29
CA VAL A 52 -1.83 -16.67 1.08
C VAL A 52 -1.47 -16.25 2.50
N GLU A 53 -0.52 -16.93 3.16
CA GLU A 53 -0.04 -16.56 4.50
C GLU A 53 0.57 -15.15 4.52
N MET A 54 1.46 -14.83 3.58
CA MET A 54 2.02 -13.48 3.44
C MET A 54 0.94 -12.43 3.18
N LEU A 55 -0.04 -12.74 2.31
CA LEU A 55 -1.13 -11.83 2.00
C LEU A 55 -2.03 -11.58 3.22
N VAL A 56 -2.33 -12.62 4.00
CA VAL A 56 -3.10 -12.49 5.25
C VAL A 56 -2.30 -11.71 6.30
N HIS A 57 -0.99 -11.91 6.38
CA HIS A 57 -0.11 -11.16 7.27
C HIS A 57 -0.10 -9.67 6.92
N ASN A 58 0.15 -9.32 5.65
CA ASN A 58 0.11 -7.93 5.16
C ASN A 58 -1.26 -7.29 5.41
N LEU A 59 -2.35 -7.99 5.10
CA LEU A 59 -3.69 -7.47 5.35
C LEU A 59 -3.99 -7.27 6.83
N ASN A 60 -3.42 -8.09 7.72
CA ASN A 60 -3.54 -7.95 9.17
C ASN A 60 -2.72 -6.79 9.73
N GLU A 61 -1.57 -6.48 9.12
CA GLU A 61 -0.74 -5.32 9.44
C GLU A 61 -1.34 -4.01 8.90
N GLU A 62 -1.91 -4.03 7.68
CA GLU A 62 -2.65 -2.92 7.08
C GLU A 62 -3.88 -2.52 7.92
N VAL A 63 -4.48 -3.44 8.70
CA VAL A 63 -5.57 -3.08 9.64
C VAL A 63 -5.09 -2.13 10.75
N SER A 64 -3.78 -2.03 11.01
CA SER A 64 -3.26 -1.06 11.97
C SER A 64 -3.14 0.36 11.40
N ARG A 65 -3.24 0.58 10.08
CA ARG A 65 -3.01 1.92 9.49
C ARG A 65 -3.85 2.35 8.28
N GLU A 66 -4.66 1.53 7.61
CA GLU A 66 -5.21 1.94 6.32
C GLU A 66 -6.72 1.75 6.14
N THR A 67 -7.47 2.77 6.58
CA THR A 67 -8.63 3.29 5.84
C THR A 67 -8.22 4.24 4.70
N THR A 68 -6.94 4.36 4.38
CA THR A 68 -6.53 5.10 3.19
C THR A 68 -6.52 4.13 2.02
N GLN A 69 -7.60 4.18 1.24
CA GLN A 69 -7.68 3.60 -0.10
C GLN A 69 -6.34 3.72 -0.83
N PRO A 70 -5.99 2.79 -1.74
CA PRO A 70 -5.01 3.09 -2.77
C PRO A 70 -5.66 4.13 -3.68
N LYS A 71 -5.62 5.40 -3.28
CA LYS A 71 -5.83 6.51 -4.20
C LYS A 71 -4.78 6.27 -5.25
N LYS A 72 -5.25 5.96 -6.46
CA LYS A 72 -4.55 6.27 -7.72
C LYS A 72 -3.64 7.46 -7.41
N LYS A 73 -2.33 7.21 -7.25
CA LYS A 73 -1.38 8.32 -7.15
C LYS A 73 -1.64 9.11 -8.43
N ASP A 74 -2.21 10.29 -8.25
CA ASP A 74 -2.51 11.24 -9.32
C ASP A 74 -1.27 11.25 -10.22
N ILE A 75 -1.38 10.77 -11.46
CA ILE A 75 -0.25 10.69 -12.41
C ILE A 75 0.40 12.09 -12.54
N PHE A 76 -0.41 13.13 -12.39
CA PHE A 76 0.00 14.53 -12.29
C PHE A 76 0.92 14.85 -11.10
N VAL A 77 0.71 14.24 -9.93
CA VAL A 77 1.56 14.46 -8.75
C VAL A 77 2.91 13.76 -8.93
N ALA A 78 2.93 12.53 -9.44
CA ALA A 78 4.19 11.81 -9.70
C ALA A 78 5.04 12.50 -10.78
N ALA A 79 4.40 13.03 -11.83
CA ALA A 79 5.08 13.83 -12.85
C ALA A 79 5.70 15.10 -12.26
N LYS A 80 4.95 15.81 -11.38
CA LYS A 80 5.48 16.98 -10.67
C LYS A 80 6.59 16.64 -9.68
N GLU A 81 6.49 15.51 -8.96
CA GLU A 81 7.58 15.03 -8.10
C GLU A 81 8.86 14.81 -8.90
N THR A 82 8.76 14.19 -10.08
CA THR A 82 9.91 13.96 -10.97
C THR A 82 10.52 15.27 -11.45
N GLN A 83 9.70 16.21 -11.91
CA GLN A 83 10.18 17.54 -12.32
C GLN A 83 10.88 18.30 -11.17
N LEU A 84 10.33 18.23 -9.95
CA LEU A 84 10.95 18.87 -8.79
C LEU A 84 12.25 18.18 -8.40
N ARG A 85 12.34 16.85 -8.51
CA ARG A 85 13.60 16.12 -8.29
C ARG A 85 14.68 16.52 -9.30
N ASP A 86 14.32 16.62 -10.58
CA ASP A 86 15.24 17.03 -11.63
C ASP A 86 15.70 18.49 -11.42
N TYR A 87 14.80 19.36 -10.95
CA TYR A 87 15.09 20.78 -10.72
C TYR A 87 15.94 21.01 -9.46
N PHE A 88 15.59 20.38 -8.34
CA PHE A 88 16.31 20.53 -7.08
C PHE A 88 17.51 19.59 -6.94
N GLY A 89 17.65 18.58 -7.80
CA GLY A 89 18.75 17.59 -7.73
C GLY A 89 18.73 16.74 -6.46
N THR A 90 17.60 16.69 -5.75
CA THR A 90 17.44 15.94 -4.51
C THR A 90 16.08 15.25 -4.48
N ASN A 91 15.87 14.37 -3.50
CA ASN A 91 14.62 13.67 -3.35
C ASN A 91 13.50 14.62 -2.89
N VAL A 92 12.50 14.79 -3.76
CA VAL A 92 11.27 15.55 -3.47
C VAL A 92 10.09 14.60 -3.39
N GLN A 93 9.26 14.80 -2.37
CA GLN A 93 8.01 14.07 -2.15
C GLN A 93 6.84 15.05 -1.97
N ILE A 94 5.74 14.80 -2.68
CA ILE A 94 4.52 15.60 -2.60
C ILE A 94 3.44 14.77 -1.91
N ARG A 95 3.09 15.15 -0.68
CA ARG A 95 1.98 14.55 0.07
C ARG A 95 0.75 15.44 -0.01
N LYS A 96 -0.30 14.97 -0.70
CA LYS A 96 -1.58 15.68 -0.80
C LYS A 96 -2.65 15.00 0.07
N ALA A 97 -3.18 15.73 1.04
CA ALA A 97 -4.26 15.29 1.91
C ALA A 97 -5.44 16.29 1.85
N ASN A 98 -6.56 15.85 1.27
CA ASN A 98 -7.76 16.66 1.01
C ASN A 98 -7.41 18.02 0.35
N ASN A 99 -7.52 19.12 1.09
CA ASN A 99 -7.28 20.50 0.63
C ASN A 99 -5.90 21.05 1.02
N LYS A 100 -5.04 20.24 1.65
CA LYS A 100 -3.69 20.64 2.05
C LYS A 100 -2.66 19.78 1.32
N GLY A 101 -1.61 20.41 0.82
CA GLY A 101 -0.45 19.75 0.24
C GLY A 101 0.78 20.04 1.08
N LYS A 102 1.66 19.06 1.19
CA LYS A 102 3.03 19.23 1.70
C LYS A 102 3.99 18.84 0.61
N ILE A 103 5.02 19.66 0.42
CA ILE A 103 6.18 19.34 -0.40
C ILE A 103 7.33 19.13 0.61
N GLU A 104 7.89 17.93 0.61
CA GLU A 104 9.02 17.55 1.44
C GLU A 104 10.23 17.46 0.51
N ILE A 105 11.23 18.28 0.76
CA ILE A 105 12.51 18.30 0.03
C ILE A 105 13.56 17.80 1.01
N GLU A 106 14.17 16.65 0.72
CA GLU A 106 15.28 16.14 1.52
C GLU A 106 16.56 16.88 1.14
N PHE A 107 17.40 17.23 2.10
CA PHE A 107 18.75 17.75 1.88
C PHE A 107 19.73 16.90 2.70
N TYR A 108 20.93 16.69 2.17
CA TYR A 108 21.93 15.83 2.81
C TYR A 108 23.12 16.62 3.38
N SER A 109 23.18 17.92 3.11
CA SER A 109 24.23 18.84 3.55
C SER A 109 23.69 20.26 3.76
N GLU A 110 24.45 21.13 4.44
CA GLU A 110 24.14 22.56 4.53
C GLU A 110 24.27 23.23 3.15
N ASP A 111 25.26 22.84 2.34
CA ASP A 111 25.42 23.31 0.96
C ASP A 111 24.19 22.98 0.08
N ASP A 112 23.59 21.79 0.26
CA ASP A 112 22.35 21.42 -0.44
C ASP A 112 21.19 22.33 -0.06
N LEU A 113 21.08 22.66 1.23
CA LEU A 113 20.05 23.57 1.72
C LEU A 113 20.23 24.97 1.12
N GLU A 114 21.45 25.52 1.15
CA GLU A 114 21.76 26.81 0.53
C GLU A 114 21.42 26.82 -0.96
N ARG A 115 21.83 25.79 -1.70
CA ARG A 115 21.49 25.63 -3.13
C ARG A 115 19.98 25.58 -3.36
N ILE A 116 19.23 24.87 -2.52
CA ILE A 116 17.75 24.81 -2.62
C ILE A 116 17.15 26.20 -2.37
N LEU A 117 17.65 26.95 -1.39
CA LEU A 117 17.18 28.30 -1.07
C LEU A 117 17.53 29.31 -2.18
N GLU A 118 18.70 29.18 -2.79
CA GLU A 118 19.10 29.93 -4.00
C GLU A 118 18.15 29.68 -5.15
N ILE A 119 17.85 28.42 -5.43
CA ILE A 119 16.91 28.03 -6.49
C ILE A 119 15.50 28.62 -6.25
N LEU A 120 15.11 28.78 -4.98
CA LEU A 120 13.85 29.40 -4.59
C LEU A 120 13.89 30.94 -4.61
N ASN A 121 15.03 31.55 -4.93
CA ASN A 121 15.29 32.99 -4.87
C ASN A 121 14.94 33.59 -3.49
N LEU A 122 15.22 32.84 -2.42
CA LEU A 122 14.96 33.27 -1.03
C LEU A 122 16.19 33.92 -0.38
N GLN A 123 17.21 34.26 -1.16
CA GLN A 123 18.30 35.10 -0.66
C GLN A 123 17.78 36.52 -0.50
N GLU A 124 17.56 36.93 0.76
CA GLU A 124 17.58 38.35 1.11
C GLU A 124 19.00 38.87 0.86
N GLU A 125 19.12 40.00 0.17
CA GLU A 125 20.38 40.77 0.04
C GLU A 125 20.96 41.17 1.40
#